data_AF-A0A6B0UWM9-F1
#
_entry.id   AF-A0A6B0UWM9-F1
#
_cell.length_a   1.000
_cell.length_b   1.000
_cell.length_c   1.000
_cell.angle_alpha   90.00
_cell.angle_beta   90.00
_cell.angle_gamma   90.00
#
_symmetry.space_group_name_H-M   'P 1'
#
loop_
_entity.id
_entity.type
_entity.pdbx_description
1 polymer ?
#
loop_
_entity_poly.entity_id
_entity_poly.type
_entity_poly.pdbx_seq_one_letter_code
_entity_poly.pdbx_strand_id
1 'polypeptide(L)'
;MIAALFLVIQLLGQSESQTIICDGDFPNATEVMVKLPRTYRLQSAFNVSTLDCAVQLFYNETYDTETYRKYNLVYVYTTGKYQDQPFYVKGVVNYTILLRYWPACSLLVTNETFSNPNKKCTEAFTRHCGNYAYNYTSIHHCINRNDYN
;
A
#
# COMPACT_ATOMS: atom_id res chain seq x y z
N MET A 1 4.43 38.30 33.98
CA MET A 1 5.10 37.06 34.43
C MET A 1 4.02 36.20 35.07
N ILE A 2 3.65 34.99 34.64
CA ILE A 2 4.33 33.76 34.17
C ILE A 2 3.35 33.09 33.16
N ALA A 3 3.64 32.92 31.87
CA ALA A 3 4.37 31.84 31.16
C ALA A 3 3.77 30.41 31.26
N ALA A 4 3.40 29.82 30.11
CA ALA A 4 3.38 28.38 29.88
C ALA A 4 3.71 28.10 28.39
N LEU A 5 5.00 27.92 28.12
CA LEU A 5 5.56 27.38 26.88
C LEU A 5 5.59 25.86 27.03
N PHE A 6 4.86 25.11 26.19
CA PHE A 6 5.08 23.68 26.06
C PHE A 6 5.93 23.40 24.82
N LEU A 7 7.25 23.49 25.02
CA LEU A 7 8.25 22.80 24.22
C LEU A 7 8.31 21.36 24.73
N VAL A 8 7.79 20.41 23.96
CA VAL A 8 8.10 18.99 24.17
C VAL A 8 9.08 18.58 23.08
N ILE A 9 10.36 18.71 23.40
CA ILE A 9 11.42 17.92 22.76
C ILE A 9 11.46 16.61 23.54
N GLN A 10 11.01 15.51 22.92
CA GLN A 10 11.37 14.16 23.35
C GLN A 10 12.27 13.55 22.29
N LEU A 11 13.57 13.65 22.54
CA LEU A 11 14.58 12.76 21.96
C LEU A 11 14.50 11.44 22.70
N LEU A 12 13.84 10.45 22.08
CA LEU A 12 14.03 9.04 22.39
C LEU A 12 14.46 8.35 21.10
N GLY A 13 15.65 7.76 21.13
CA GLY A 13 16.17 6.97 20.03
C GLY A 13 15.21 5.83 19.70
N GLN A 14 14.67 5.84 18.49
CA GLN A 14 14.20 4.64 17.85
C GLN A 14 15.21 4.29 16.78
N SER A 15 15.80 3.11 16.94
CA SER A 15 16.38 2.30 15.87
C SER A 15 15.65 2.55 14.56
N GLU A 16 16.37 2.70 13.45
CA GLU A 16 15.79 2.66 12.11
C GLU A 16 14.95 1.39 11.96
N SER A 17 13.66 1.52 12.20
CA SER A 17 12.70 0.43 12.28
C SER A 17 11.49 0.91 11.51
N GLN A 18 11.40 0.41 10.28
CA GLN A 18 10.25 0.45 9.37
C GLN A 18 9.50 1.79 9.33
N THR A 19 9.66 2.55 8.25
CA THR A 19 8.86 3.76 8.03
C THR A 19 7.37 3.41 8.07
N ILE A 20 6.67 3.75 9.15
CA ILE A 20 5.22 3.54 9.28
C ILE A 20 4.53 4.68 8.54
N ILE A 21 4.11 4.43 7.29
CA ILE A 21 3.42 5.43 6.46
C ILE A 21 1.91 5.52 6.79
N CYS A 22 1.48 5.01 7.96
CA CYS A 22 0.11 5.13 8.46
C CYS A 22 0.00 6.05 9.69
N ASP A 23 1.03 6.84 10.00
CA ASP A 23 0.94 7.88 11.02
C ASP A 23 0.13 9.07 10.47
N GLY A 24 -1.19 8.89 10.44
CA GLY A 24 -2.17 9.82 9.87
C GLY A 24 -3.10 9.14 8.85
N ASP A 25 -4.26 9.75 8.62
CA ASP A 25 -5.30 9.22 7.72
C ASP A 25 -4.95 9.35 6.24
N PHE A 26 -4.05 10.29 5.93
CA PHE A 26 -3.77 10.76 4.58
C PHE A 26 -2.27 10.90 4.36
N PRO A 27 -1.54 9.78 4.20
CA PRO A 27 -0.10 9.84 3.99
C PRO A 27 0.27 10.52 2.67
N ASN A 28 1.49 11.06 2.61
CA ASN A 28 2.01 11.67 1.40
C ASN A 28 2.14 10.60 0.30
N ALA A 29 1.35 10.75 -0.78
CA ALA A 29 1.30 9.75 -1.84
C ALA A 29 2.63 9.60 -2.60
N THR A 30 3.40 10.68 -2.77
CA THR A 30 4.73 10.60 -3.38
C THR A 30 5.67 9.72 -2.56
N GLU A 31 5.64 9.87 -1.23
CA GLU A 31 6.43 9.08 -0.31
C GLU A 31 6.01 7.61 -0.31
N VAL A 32 4.70 7.33 -0.24
CA VAL A 32 4.14 5.96 -0.32
C VAL A 32 4.68 5.26 -1.56
N MET A 33 4.59 5.89 -2.72
CA MET A 33 4.99 5.27 -3.97
C MET A 33 6.52 5.03 -4.09
N VAL A 34 7.36 5.76 -3.34
CA VAL A 34 8.82 5.57 -3.33
C VAL A 34 9.24 4.54 -2.28
N LYS A 35 8.70 4.65 -1.07
CA LYS A 35 9.08 3.81 0.07
C LYS A 35 8.40 2.45 0.08
N LEU A 36 7.22 2.35 -0.54
CA LEU A 36 6.42 1.12 -0.61
C LEU A 36 6.16 0.71 -2.07
N PRO A 37 7.22 0.44 -2.86
CA PRO A 37 7.06 0.10 -4.27
C PRO A 37 6.40 -1.27 -4.46
N ARG A 38 6.40 -2.14 -3.44
CA ARG A 38 5.76 -3.45 -3.47
C ARG A 38 5.00 -3.66 -2.18
N THR A 39 3.70 -3.91 -2.29
CA THR A 39 2.82 -4.18 -1.16
C THR A 39 1.81 -5.26 -1.51
N TYR A 40 1.22 -5.87 -0.49
CA TYR A 40 0.31 -7.00 -0.60
C TYR A 40 -1.01 -6.68 0.06
N ARG A 41 -2.10 -7.16 -0.54
CA ARG A 41 -3.46 -6.93 -0.03
C ARG A 41 -3.71 -7.79 1.20
N LEU A 42 -3.94 -7.14 2.33
CA LEU A 42 -4.34 -7.78 3.58
C LEU A 42 -5.86 -7.74 3.77
N GLN A 43 -6.48 -6.58 3.55
CA GLN A 43 -7.93 -6.41 3.68
C GLN A 43 -8.54 -5.79 2.44
N SER A 44 -9.79 -6.15 2.17
CA SER A 44 -10.54 -5.68 1.01
C SER A 44 -12.00 -5.44 1.39
N ALA A 45 -12.58 -4.36 0.88
CA ALA A 45 -14.02 -4.13 0.92
C ALA A 45 -14.80 -5.10 0.01
N PHE A 46 -14.11 -5.90 -0.81
CA PHE A 46 -14.70 -6.90 -1.70
C PHE A 46 -14.07 -8.28 -1.49
N ASN A 47 -14.89 -9.32 -1.59
CA ASN A 47 -14.43 -10.72 -1.56
C ASN A 47 -14.46 -11.31 -2.97
N VAL A 48 -13.32 -11.85 -3.42
CA VAL A 48 -13.20 -12.61 -4.66
C VAL A 48 -12.75 -14.02 -4.29
N SER A 49 -13.66 -14.99 -4.35
CA SER A 49 -13.43 -16.35 -3.84
C SER A 49 -12.30 -17.12 -4.52
N THR A 50 -11.96 -16.75 -5.76
CA THR A 50 -10.88 -17.39 -6.53
C THR A 50 -9.54 -16.70 -6.35
N LEU A 51 -9.50 -15.55 -5.68
CA LEU A 51 -8.31 -14.74 -5.52
C LEU A 51 -7.53 -15.20 -4.29
N ASP A 52 -6.31 -15.65 -4.50
CA ASP A 52 -5.45 -16.15 -3.44
C ASP A 52 -4.70 -15.01 -2.75
N CYS A 53 -4.10 -14.11 -3.54
CA CYS A 53 -3.45 -12.91 -3.03
C CYS A 53 -3.38 -11.83 -4.13
N ALA A 54 -3.09 -10.59 -3.73
CA ALA A 54 -2.90 -9.49 -4.67
C ALA A 54 -1.68 -8.64 -4.31
N VAL A 55 -0.94 -8.20 -5.33
CA VAL A 55 0.27 -7.38 -5.20
C VAL A 55 0.02 -6.03 -5.85
N GLN A 56 0.31 -4.95 -5.12
CA GLN A 56 0.44 -3.62 -5.68
C GLN A 56 1.92 -3.34 -5.95
N LEU A 57 2.21 -2.84 -7.14
CA LEU A 57 3.54 -2.45 -7.60
C LEU A 57 3.55 -0.99 -8.06
N PHE A 58 4.58 -0.25 -7.65
CA PHE A 58 5.00 0.99 -8.26
C PHE A 58 6.39 0.81 -8.87
N TYR A 59 6.54 1.20 -10.12
CA TYR A 59 7.80 1.09 -10.84
C TYR A 59 7.90 2.19 -11.89
N ASN A 60 9.12 2.39 -12.38
CA ASN A 60 9.39 3.27 -13.50
C ASN A 60 9.68 2.43 -14.73
N GLU A 61 9.14 2.84 -15.86
CA GLU A 61 9.40 2.22 -17.16
C GLU A 61 9.81 3.31 -18.13
N THR A 62 10.93 3.09 -18.82
CA THR A 62 11.47 4.07 -19.78
C THR A 62 11.18 3.58 -21.19
N TYR A 63 10.48 4.41 -21.97
CA TYR A 63 10.31 4.22 -23.41
C TYR A 63 11.00 5.37 -24.13
N ASP A 64 11.88 5.03 -25.07
CA ASP A 64 12.77 5.97 -25.76
C ASP A 64 13.57 6.86 -24.78
N THR A 65 13.16 8.11 -24.60
CA THR A 65 13.80 9.09 -23.71
C THR A 65 12.93 9.49 -22.52
N GLU A 66 11.71 8.97 -22.43
CA GLU A 66 10.74 9.34 -21.39
C GLU A 66 10.61 8.23 -20.35
N THR A 67 10.73 8.60 -19.07
CA THR A 67 10.49 7.70 -17.94
C THR A 67 9.09 7.92 -17.39
N TYR A 68 8.28 6.88 -17.44
CA TYR A 68 6.91 6.88 -16.93
C TYR A 68 6.83 6.17 -15.60
N ARG A 69 6.12 6.79 -14.66
CA ARG A 69 5.77 6.14 -13.40
C ARG A 69 4.51 5.31 -13.58
N LYS A 70 4.59 4.03 -13.24
CA LYS A 70 3.51 3.06 -13.40
C LYS A 70 3.06 2.49 -12.07
N TYR A 71 1.80 2.12 -12.04
CA TYR A 71 1.12 1.41 -10.98
C TYR A 71 0.56 0.13 -11.57
N ASN A 72 0.83 -1.02 -10.96
CA ASN A 72 0.22 -2.28 -11.38
C ASN A 72 -0.41 -2.97 -10.17
N LEU A 73 -1.61 -3.50 -10.38
CA LEU A 73 -2.30 -4.33 -9.40
C LEU A 73 -2.42 -5.73 -9.98
N VAL A 74 -1.63 -6.64 -9.42
CA VAL A 74 -1.57 -8.04 -9.86
C VAL A 74 -2.43 -8.89 -8.97
N TYR A 75 -3.37 -9.62 -9.58
CA TYR A 75 -4.24 -10.57 -8.94
C TYR A 75 -3.72 -11.99 -9.19
N VAL A 76 -3.39 -12.73 -8.13
CA VAL A 76 -2.95 -14.12 -8.22
C VAL A 76 -4.08 -15.03 -7.75
N TYR A 77 -4.56 -15.88 -8.64
CA TYR A 77 -5.68 -16.79 -8.37
C TYR A 77 -5.19 -18.10 -7.77
N THR A 78 -6.10 -18.82 -7.11
CA THR A 78 -5.84 -20.14 -6.51
C THR A 78 -5.35 -21.20 -7.50
N THR A 79 -5.56 -20.98 -8.80
CA THR A 79 -5.02 -21.82 -9.89
C THR A 79 -3.53 -21.58 -10.17
N GLY A 80 -2.91 -20.57 -9.54
CA GLY A 80 -1.56 -20.10 -9.85
C GLY A 80 -1.46 -19.15 -11.04
N LYS A 81 -2.55 -18.99 -11.82
CA LYS A 81 -2.63 -17.95 -12.85
C LYS A 81 -2.65 -16.57 -12.21
N TYR A 82 -2.11 -15.58 -12.90
CA TYR A 82 -2.24 -14.18 -12.51
C TYR A 82 -2.84 -13.34 -13.63
N GLN A 83 -3.39 -12.20 -13.23
CA GLN A 83 -3.83 -11.14 -14.12
C GLN A 83 -3.27 -9.82 -13.60
N ASP A 84 -2.65 -9.06 -14.48
CA ASP A 84 -2.12 -7.74 -14.17
C ASP A 84 -2.88 -6.65 -14.93
N GLN A 85 -2.81 -5.43 -14.42
CA GLN A 85 -3.46 -4.25 -14.99
C GLN A 85 -2.57 -3.02 -14.75
N PRO A 86 -1.52 -2.81 -15.57
CA PRO A 86 -0.64 -1.67 -15.41
C PRO A 86 -1.33 -0.37 -15.87
N PHE A 87 -1.18 0.68 -15.07
CA PHE A 87 -1.67 2.02 -15.30
C PHE A 87 -0.55 3.05 -15.20
N TYR A 88 -0.62 4.08 -16.04
CA TYR A 88 0.20 5.27 -15.87
C TYR A 88 -0.29 6.09 -14.67
N VAL A 89 0.65 6.56 -13.86
CA VAL A 89 0.38 7.54 -12.82
C VAL A 89 0.35 8.92 -13.49
N LYS A 90 -0.85 9.51 -13.61
CA LYS A 90 -1.04 10.78 -14.33
C LYS A 90 -0.66 12.00 -13.50
N GLY A 91 -0.66 11.85 -12.18
CA GLY A 91 -0.34 12.93 -11.25
C GLY A 91 -0.56 12.50 -9.81
N VAL A 92 -0.02 13.28 -8.89
CA VAL A 92 -0.20 13.11 -7.45
C VAL A 92 -0.68 14.42 -6.87
N VAL A 93 -1.82 14.40 -6.18
CA VAL A 93 -2.40 15.57 -5.52
C VAL A 93 -2.58 15.23 -4.06
N ASN A 94 -1.74 15.81 -3.20
CA ASN A 94 -1.67 15.50 -1.76
C ASN A 94 -1.48 13.99 -1.49
N TYR A 95 -2.52 13.34 -0.96
CA TYR A 95 -2.56 11.91 -0.64
C TYR A 95 -3.25 11.07 -1.74
N THR A 96 -3.61 11.69 -2.87
CA THR A 96 -4.32 11.02 -3.97
C THR A 96 -3.40 10.77 -5.15
N ILE A 97 -3.33 9.52 -5.60
CA ILE A 97 -2.66 9.11 -6.84
C ILE A 97 -3.72 9.07 -7.94
N LEU A 98 -3.55 9.90 -8.97
CA LEU A 98 -4.49 9.98 -10.07
C LEU A 98 -4.23 8.86 -11.09
N LEU A 99 -5.09 7.85 -11.03
CA LEU A 99 -5.19 6.75 -11.99
C LEU A 99 -6.44 6.95 -12.87
N ARG A 100 -6.52 6.25 -14.01
CA ARG A 100 -7.71 6.32 -14.90
C ARG A 100 -8.95 5.60 -14.33
N TYR A 101 -8.81 4.84 -13.24
CA TYR A 101 -9.85 3.97 -12.70
C TYR A 101 -10.16 4.25 -11.22
N TRP A 102 -11.37 3.86 -10.79
CA TRP A 102 -11.87 4.05 -9.42
C TRP A 102 -11.22 3.06 -8.45
N PRO A 103 -10.59 3.53 -7.36
CA PRO A 103 -9.95 2.64 -6.41
C PRO A 103 -10.99 1.85 -5.61
N ALA A 104 -10.75 0.55 -5.45
CA ALA A 104 -11.42 -0.27 -4.45
C ALA A 104 -10.77 -0.04 -3.08
N CYS A 105 -11.58 0.08 -2.02
CA CYS A 105 -11.06 0.21 -0.65
C CYS A 105 -10.29 -1.05 -0.26
N SER A 106 -8.99 -0.92 0.01
CA SER A 106 -8.10 -2.04 0.35
C SER A 106 -7.03 -1.59 1.32
N LEU A 107 -6.67 -2.46 2.25
CA LEU A 107 -5.47 -2.29 3.09
C LEU A 107 -4.33 -3.08 2.47
N LEU A 108 -3.25 -2.36 2.17
CA LEU A 108 -2.03 -2.92 1.61
C LEU A 108 -0.91 -2.80 2.63
N VAL A 109 -0.11 -3.86 2.75
CA VAL A 109 0.97 -3.97 3.74
C VAL A 109 2.21 -4.54 3.09
N THR A 110 3.37 -4.40 3.72
CA THR A 110 4.61 -5.03 3.23
C THR A 110 4.62 -6.51 3.61
N ASN A 111 5.56 -7.28 3.06
CA ASN A 111 5.74 -8.68 3.43
C ASN A 111 6.00 -8.83 4.95
N GLU A 112 6.89 -7.99 5.48
CA GLU A 112 7.34 -8.02 6.87
C GLU A 112 6.21 -7.71 7.86
N THR A 113 5.22 -6.94 7.43
CA THR A 113 4.10 -6.49 8.27
C THR A 113 2.81 -7.28 8.01
N PHE A 114 2.79 -8.23 7.07
CA PHE A 114 1.58 -8.95 6.70
C PHE A 114 0.99 -9.78 7.85
N SER A 115 1.84 -10.56 8.53
CA SER A 115 1.42 -11.41 9.65
C SER A 115 1.14 -10.63 10.94
N ASN A 116 1.63 -9.39 11.04
CA ASN A 116 1.45 -8.53 12.21
C ASN A 116 1.28 -7.06 11.75
N PRO A 117 0.12 -6.71 11.18
CA PRO A 117 -0.13 -5.39 10.62
C PRO A 117 -0.19 -4.35 11.74
N ASN A 118 0.29 -3.14 11.43
CA ASN A 118 0.18 -2.04 12.38
C ASN A 118 -1.30 -1.72 12.66
N LYS A 119 -1.68 -1.75 13.93
CA LYS A 119 -3.05 -1.50 14.40
C LYS A 119 -3.60 -0.16 13.92
N LYS A 120 -2.76 0.87 13.81
CA LYS A 120 -3.18 2.18 13.29
C LYS A 120 -3.65 2.08 11.83
N CYS A 121 -2.98 1.28 11.00
CA CYS A 121 -3.37 1.09 9.60
C CYS A 121 -4.71 0.33 9.49
N THR A 122 -4.94 -0.70 10.32
CA THR A 122 -6.20 -1.47 10.30
C THR A 122 -7.38 -0.66 10.85
N GLU A 123 -7.15 0.17 11.87
CA GLU A 123 -8.13 1.12 12.40
C GLU A 123 -8.45 2.23 11.38
N ALA A 124 -7.44 2.77 10.69
CA ALA A 124 -7.64 3.74 9.61
C ALA A 124 -8.46 3.14 8.46
N PHE A 125 -8.13 1.92 8.02
CA PHE A 125 -8.94 1.20 7.03
C PHE A 125 -10.40 1.10 7.51
N THR A 126 -10.64 0.69 8.74
CA THR A 126 -12.00 0.53 9.27
C THR A 126 -12.77 1.85 9.30
N ARG A 127 -12.12 2.95 9.66
CA ARG A 127 -12.76 4.28 9.68
C ARG A 127 -13.14 4.80 8.29
N HIS A 128 -12.33 4.53 7.27
CA HIS A 128 -12.56 5.06 5.91
C HIS A 128 -13.33 4.10 5.00
N CYS A 129 -13.14 2.79 5.17
CA CYS A 129 -13.69 1.74 4.32
C CYS A 129 -14.82 0.95 5.00
N GLY A 130 -15.04 1.11 6.31
CA GLY A 130 -15.88 0.23 7.11
C GLY A 130 -15.20 -1.13 7.37
N ASN A 131 -15.98 -2.11 7.78
CA ASN A 131 -15.47 -3.46 7.99
C ASN A 131 -15.03 -4.07 6.64
N TYR A 132 -13.92 -4.82 6.66
CA TYR A 132 -13.50 -5.57 5.48
C TYR A 132 -14.54 -6.65 5.14
N ALA A 133 -14.78 -6.85 3.85
CA ALA A 133 -15.54 -8.02 3.38
C ALA A 133 -14.66 -9.27 3.34
N TYR A 134 -13.34 -9.09 3.21
CA TYR A 134 -12.38 -10.18 3.17
C TYR A 134 -11.03 -9.79 3.77
N ASN A 135 -10.44 -10.73 4.53
CA ASN A 135 -9.12 -10.63 5.11
C ASN A 135 -8.26 -11.80 4.59
N TYR A 136 -7.18 -11.47 3.88
CA TYR A 136 -6.25 -12.44 3.34
C TYR A 136 -5.38 -13.00 4.46
N THR A 137 -5.17 -14.32 4.44
CA THR A 137 -4.39 -15.02 5.47
C THR A 137 -3.01 -15.45 4.99
N SER A 138 -2.73 -15.35 3.70
CA SER A 138 -1.46 -15.73 3.10
C SER A 138 -1.14 -14.85 1.89
N ILE A 139 0.15 -14.64 1.66
CA ILE A 139 0.70 -14.02 0.46
C ILE A 139 1.73 -14.92 -0.23
N HIS A 140 1.83 -16.21 0.16
CA HIS A 140 2.90 -17.11 -0.26
C HIS A 140 3.07 -17.18 -1.79
N HIS A 141 1.98 -17.33 -2.55
CA HIS A 141 2.03 -17.35 -4.01
C HIS A 141 2.34 -15.99 -4.65
N CYS A 142 2.25 -14.89 -3.88
CA CYS A 142 2.59 -13.55 -4.34
C CYS A 142 4.05 -13.18 -4.13
N ILE A 143 4.68 -13.65 -3.04
CA ILE A 143 6.08 -13.30 -2.69
C ILE A 143 7.07 -14.04 -3.59
N ASN A 144 6.77 -15.30 -3.94
CA ASN A 144 7.68 -16.17 -4.69
C ASN A 144 7.72 -15.88 -6.20
N ARG A 145 7.05 -14.81 -6.63
CA ARG A 145 6.88 -14.46 -8.04
C ARG A 145 7.69 -13.23 -8.41
N ASN A 146 8.48 -13.37 -9.46
CA ASN A 146 9.31 -12.33 -10.05
C ASN A 146 8.92 -12.05 -11.51
N ASP A 147 7.86 -12.69 -11.99
CA ASP A 147 7.35 -12.59 -13.36
C ASP A 147 6.32 -11.46 -13.53
N TYR A 148 6.18 -10.60 -12.54
CA TYR A 148 5.41 -9.37 -12.64
C TYR A 148 6.27 -8.32 -13.35
N ASN A 149 6.09 -8.17 -14.67
CA ASN A 149 6.78 -7.15 -15.46
C ASN A 149 6.32 -5.72 -15.12
#